data_AF-R1GZ12-F1
#
_entry.id   AF-R1GZ12-F1
#
_cell.length_a   1.000
_cell.length_b   1.000
_cell.length_c   1.000
_cell.angle_alpha   90.00
_cell.angle_beta   90.00
_cell.angle_gamma   90.00
#
_symmetry.space_group_name_H-M   'P 1'
#
loop_
_entity.id
_entity.type
_entity.pdbx_description
1 polymer ?
#
loop_
_entity_poly.entity_id
_entity_poly.type
_entity_poly.pdbx_seq_one_letter_code
_entity_poly.pdbx_strand_id
1 'polypeptide(L)'
;MKRQKGFGLLEDPGHPGGVGVGVVGLISLSKSALTASQDGRRYEIAMRLAESKLDEFRNFNSLVTATAPLTAYSAIASGTATKSLSGDNYVLAWTVANEYWNSATSAWQATAPAGYLLNYPGRKEIRAVVSWTNSEGATPNITLVGYASPSQSLTLSQITGGLDTTRAGPKISYTPGVAPDVISIDLGNGSKQETSKPSPTVSAKNSAVGKEVQFETMTYQPVGQGNTQQIQQDITSVSCACTYGSTASAYLPGQVYKTGTGQLYWNIGALQSKPSGTVSGNNQPALCGSCCMNHFDGTGTGFTNYYAPLNTSRKRYNSALVVAVSGNYVDACRFVRLDGYYRPIPDWNLVKVIVTTSDFLAAAANQIS
;
A
#
# COMPACT_ATOMS: atom_id res chain seq x y z
N MET A 1 47.14 -71.90 -70.61
CA MET A 1 46.80 -70.62 -69.93
C MET A 1 45.42 -70.18 -70.38
N LYS A 2 44.51 -69.94 -69.43
CA LYS A 2 43.08 -69.64 -69.66
C LYS A 2 42.91 -68.29 -70.37
N ARG A 3 42.28 -68.28 -71.55
CA ARG A 3 41.69 -67.06 -72.15
C ARG A 3 40.23 -66.98 -71.72
N GLN A 4 39.87 -65.89 -71.07
CA GLN A 4 38.48 -65.55 -70.75
C GLN A 4 37.69 -65.33 -72.05
N LYS A 5 36.49 -65.89 -72.11
CA LYS A 5 35.52 -65.65 -73.18
C LYS A 5 34.88 -64.28 -72.97
N GLY A 6 34.92 -63.44 -73.98
CA GLY A 6 34.07 -62.25 -74.05
C GLY A 6 32.61 -62.65 -74.30
N PHE A 7 31.71 -61.95 -73.63
CA PHE A 7 30.35 -61.68 -74.13
C PHE A 7 30.46 -60.38 -74.95
N GLY A 8 29.93 -60.20 -76.15
CA GLY A 8 28.84 -60.90 -76.83
C GLY A 8 27.73 -59.89 -77.12
N LEU A 9 27.85 -59.14 -78.22
CA LEU A 9 26.90 -58.14 -78.71
C LEU A 9 25.60 -58.83 -79.18
N LEU A 10 24.73 -59.22 -78.23
CA LEU A 10 23.35 -59.68 -78.45
C LEU A 10 22.65 -59.74 -77.08
N GLU A 11 22.55 -58.59 -76.43
CA GLU A 11 21.82 -58.44 -75.17
C GLU A 11 20.63 -57.50 -75.42
N ASP A 12 19.45 -58.13 -75.46
CA ASP A 12 18.10 -57.58 -75.25
C ASP A 12 17.85 -56.10 -75.67
N PRO A 13 17.18 -55.84 -76.82
CA PRO A 13 16.73 -54.50 -77.18
C PRO A 13 15.60 -53.96 -76.27
N GLY A 14 15.12 -54.72 -75.27
CA GLY A 14 14.19 -54.24 -74.23
C GLY A 14 14.85 -53.42 -73.10
N HIS A 15 16.17 -53.54 -72.92
CA HIS A 15 16.88 -52.90 -71.80
C HIS A 15 17.08 -51.37 -71.91
N PRO A 16 17.34 -50.77 -73.09
CA PRO A 16 17.47 -49.31 -73.21
C PRO A 16 16.14 -48.57 -72.97
N GLY A 17 15.01 -49.18 -73.34
CA GLY A 17 13.68 -48.60 -73.14
C GLY A 17 13.24 -48.59 -71.67
N GLY A 18 13.49 -49.68 -70.94
CA GLY A 18 13.21 -49.77 -69.50
C GLY A 18 14.08 -48.83 -68.66
N VAL A 19 15.37 -48.70 -69.00
CA VAL A 19 16.28 -47.76 -68.33
C VAL A 19 15.93 -46.31 -68.68
N GLY A 20 15.54 -46.01 -69.92
CA GLY A 20 15.08 -44.66 -70.33
C GLY A 20 13.81 -44.21 -69.59
N VAL A 21 12.80 -45.08 -69.49
CA VAL A 21 11.56 -44.79 -68.73
C VAL A 21 11.84 -44.73 -67.22
N GLY A 22 12.75 -45.57 -66.71
CA GLY A 22 13.19 -45.53 -65.31
C GLY A 22 13.93 -44.24 -64.94
N VAL A 23 14.81 -43.72 -65.81
CA VAL A 23 15.52 -42.45 -65.60
C VAL A 23 14.56 -41.26 -65.66
N VAL A 24 13.61 -41.25 -66.60
CA VAL A 24 12.57 -40.20 -66.68
C VAL A 24 11.66 -40.22 -65.44
N GLY A 25 11.29 -41.41 -64.96
CA GLY A 25 10.52 -41.57 -63.72
C GLY A 25 11.29 -41.16 -62.46
N LEU A 26 12.59 -41.42 -62.39
CA LEU A 26 13.44 -40.98 -61.28
C LEU A 26 13.64 -39.46 -61.27
N ILE A 27 13.80 -38.85 -62.45
CA ILE A 27 13.91 -37.39 -62.60
C ILE A 27 12.59 -36.70 -62.21
N SER A 28 11.44 -37.25 -62.62
CA SER A 28 10.15 -36.68 -62.26
C SER A 28 9.87 -36.81 -60.76
N LEU A 29 10.18 -37.95 -60.15
CA LEU A 29 10.08 -38.14 -58.69
C LEU A 29 11.03 -37.21 -57.93
N SER A 30 12.29 -37.07 -58.39
CA SER A 30 13.28 -36.17 -57.78
C SER A 30 12.84 -34.71 -57.87
N LYS A 31 12.28 -34.30 -59.01
CA LYS A 31 11.71 -32.95 -59.19
C LYS A 31 10.53 -32.74 -58.24
N SER A 32 9.60 -33.68 -58.15
CA SER A 32 8.45 -33.60 -57.24
C SER A 32 8.89 -33.54 -55.78
N ALA A 33 9.89 -34.33 -55.37
CA ALA A 33 10.44 -34.31 -54.02
C ALA A 33 11.12 -32.96 -53.70
N LEU A 34 11.84 -32.37 -54.65
CA LEU A 34 12.45 -31.05 -54.50
C LEU A 34 11.39 -29.93 -54.41
N THR A 35 10.38 -29.95 -55.27
CA THR A 35 9.24 -29.02 -55.22
C THR A 35 8.52 -29.11 -53.87
N ALA A 36 8.21 -30.33 -53.41
CA ALA A 36 7.58 -30.55 -52.11
C ALA A 36 8.46 -30.06 -50.95
N SER A 37 9.78 -30.25 -51.03
CA SER A 37 10.73 -29.75 -50.04
C SER A 37 10.79 -28.21 -50.02
N GLN A 38 10.79 -27.57 -51.18
CA GLN A 38 10.77 -26.10 -51.30
C GLN A 38 9.45 -25.51 -50.77
N ASP A 39 8.32 -26.11 -51.12
CA ASP A 39 7.02 -25.65 -50.64
C ASP A 39 6.84 -25.89 -49.14
N GLY A 40 7.39 -27.00 -48.61
CA GLY A 40 7.47 -27.24 -47.16
C GLY A 40 8.29 -26.18 -46.44
N ARG A 41 9.45 -25.80 -46.99
CA ARG A 41 10.25 -24.68 -46.46
C ARG A 41 9.49 -23.36 -46.50
N ARG A 42 8.77 -23.08 -47.59
CA ARG A 42 8.01 -21.83 -47.73
C ARG A 42 6.89 -21.73 -46.71
N TYR A 43 6.20 -22.84 -46.46
CA TYR A 43 5.17 -22.94 -45.43
C TYR A 43 5.75 -22.66 -44.03
N GLU A 44 6.92 -23.21 -43.72
CA GLU A 44 7.60 -23.01 -42.45
C GLU A 44 8.03 -21.55 -42.24
N ILE A 45 8.56 -20.90 -43.27
CA ILE A 45 8.86 -19.46 -43.25
C ILE A 45 7.59 -18.63 -43.03
N ALA A 46 6.49 -18.96 -43.73
CA ALA A 46 5.23 -18.25 -43.56
C ALA A 46 4.71 -18.36 -42.12
N MET A 47 4.80 -19.55 -41.51
CA MET A 47 4.40 -19.81 -40.12
C MET A 47 5.20 -18.97 -39.14
N ARG A 48 6.54 -18.97 -39.27
CA ARG A 48 7.42 -18.14 -38.44
C ARG A 48 7.14 -16.64 -38.60
N LEU A 49 6.82 -16.18 -39.81
CA LEU A 49 6.45 -14.78 -40.04
C LEU A 49 5.15 -14.40 -39.32
N ALA A 50 4.13 -15.28 -39.38
CA ALA A 50 2.87 -15.07 -38.68
C ALA A 50 3.06 -15.09 -37.14
N GLU A 51 3.81 -16.07 -36.61
CA GLU A 51 4.13 -16.18 -35.18
C GLU A 51 4.95 -14.97 -34.70
N SER A 52 6.01 -14.61 -35.43
CA SER A 52 6.84 -13.46 -35.10
C SER A 52 6.02 -12.17 -35.04
N LYS A 53 4.99 -12.02 -35.89
CA LYS A 53 4.11 -10.86 -35.86
C LYS A 53 3.19 -10.86 -34.64
N LEU A 54 2.66 -12.02 -34.25
CA LEU A 54 1.87 -12.14 -33.03
C LEU A 54 2.72 -11.85 -31.78
N ASP A 55 3.96 -12.31 -31.75
CA ASP A 55 4.87 -12.09 -30.64
C ASP A 55 5.36 -10.64 -30.56
N GLU A 56 5.56 -9.96 -31.69
CA GLU A 56 5.81 -8.51 -31.74
C GLU A 56 4.71 -7.75 -30.98
N PHE A 57 3.44 -8.08 -31.22
CA PHE A 57 2.31 -7.43 -30.56
C PHE A 57 2.05 -7.88 -29.12
N ARG A 58 2.64 -8.99 -28.68
CA ARG A 58 2.65 -9.38 -27.26
C ARG A 58 3.75 -8.66 -26.47
N ASN A 59 4.80 -8.21 -27.15
CA ASN A 59 5.96 -7.53 -26.56
C ASN A 59 5.87 -5.99 -26.62
N PHE A 60 4.69 -5.42 -26.35
CA PHE A 60 4.55 -3.96 -26.21
C PHE A 60 5.21 -3.45 -24.91
N ASN A 61 5.66 -2.20 -24.91
CA ASN A 61 6.46 -1.63 -23.81
C ASN A 61 5.71 -0.65 -22.91
N SER A 62 4.51 -0.25 -23.31
CA SER A 62 3.64 0.68 -22.56
C SER A 62 2.19 0.47 -22.96
N LEU A 63 1.25 0.95 -22.16
CA LEU A 63 -0.19 0.78 -22.43
C LEU A 63 -0.76 1.84 -23.37
N VAL A 64 -0.35 3.11 -23.21
CA VAL A 64 -1.01 4.26 -23.86
C VAL A 64 -0.08 5.02 -24.81
N THR A 65 1.16 5.27 -24.41
CA THR A 65 2.15 5.99 -25.21
C THR A 65 3.53 5.37 -25.05
N ALA A 66 4.27 5.29 -26.16
CA ALA A 66 5.64 4.80 -26.21
C ALA A 66 6.42 5.64 -27.22
N THR A 67 7.71 5.87 -26.93
CA THR A 67 8.61 6.55 -27.86
C THR A 67 9.27 5.52 -28.76
N ALA A 68 9.27 5.75 -30.07
CA ALA A 68 9.96 4.88 -31.02
C ALA A 68 11.43 4.64 -30.58
N PRO A 69 11.95 3.40 -30.68
CA PRO A 69 11.39 2.25 -31.41
C PRO A 69 10.40 1.39 -30.62
N LEU A 70 10.04 1.78 -29.39
CA LEU A 70 9.11 1.03 -28.54
C LEU A 70 7.67 1.21 -29.01
N THR A 71 6.84 0.20 -28.78
CA THR A 71 5.42 0.20 -29.18
C THR A 71 4.50 0.22 -27.96
N ALA A 72 3.47 1.06 -28.01
CA ALA A 72 2.41 1.06 -27.02
C ALA A 72 1.31 0.08 -27.42
N TYR A 73 0.66 -0.54 -26.44
CA TYR A 73 -0.49 -1.42 -26.65
C TYR A 73 -1.62 -0.73 -27.42
N SER A 74 -1.93 0.52 -27.05
CA SER A 74 -2.89 1.38 -27.75
C SER A 74 -2.57 1.58 -29.23
N ALA A 75 -1.28 1.56 -29.60
CA ALA A 75 -0.79 1.79 -30.96
C ALA A 75 -0.81 0.51 -31.83
N ILE A 76 -1.13 -0.66 -31.26
CA ILE A 76 -1.33 -1.89 -32.02
C ILE A 76 -2.56 -1.74 -32.92
N ALA A 77 -2.30 -1.71 -34.23
CA ALA A 77 -3.29 -1.49 -35.28
C ALA A 77 -3.08 -2.45 -36.46
N SER A 78 -4.13 -2.63 -37.26
CA SER A 78 -4.11 -3.42 -38.50
C SER A 78 -3.10 -2.87 -39.51
N GLY A 79 -2.57 -3.73 -40.37
CA GLY A 79 -1.58 -3.33 -41.36
C GLY A 79 -1.15 -4.45 -42.28
N THR A 80 -0.23 -4.13 -43.18
CA THR A 80 0.35 -5.07 -44.14
C THR A 80 1.86 -4.82 -44.29
N ALA A 81 2.59 -5.86 -44.63
CA ALA A 81 4.01 -5.81 -44.93
C ALA A 81 4.39 -6.87 -45.97
N THR A 82 5.38 -6.58 -46.79
CA THR A 82 6.00 -7.56 -47.67
C THR A 82 7.39 -7.92 -47.12
N LYS A 83 7.72 -9.21 -47.11
CA LYS A 83 9.02 -9.73 -46.68
C LYS A 83 9.60 -10.62 -47.77
N SER A 84 10.80 -10.28 -48.23
CA SER A 84 11.57 -11.12 -49.15
C SER A 84 12.52 -11.99 -48.35
N LEU A 85 12.31 -13.31 -48.35
CA LEU A 85 13.11 -14.27 -47.61
C LEU A 85 13.44 -15.46 -48.50
N SER A 86 14.71 -15.87 -48.51
CA SER A 86 15.17 -17.04 -49.28
C SER A 86 14.87 -16.98 -50.80
N GLY A 87 14.70 -15.78 -51.37
CA GLY A 87 14.37 -15.58 -52.78
C GLY A 87 12.88 -15.52 -53.11
N ASP A 88 12.01 -15.77 -52.13
CA ASP A 88 10.55 -15.68 -52.28
C ASP A 88 9.99 -14.44 -51.59
N ASN A 89 8.83 -13.96 -52.08
CA ASN A 89 8.10 -12.84 -51.49
C ASN A 89 6.89 -13.34 -50.70
N TYR A 90 6.78 -12.88 -49.46
CA TYR A 90 5.67 -13.14 -48.55
C TYR A 90 4.91 -11.84 -48.30
N VAL A 91 3.59 -11.90 -48.40
CA VAL A 91 2.71 -10.79 -47.99
C VAL A 91 2.10 -11.16 -46.65
N LEU A 92 2.50 -10.43 -45.62
CA LEU A 92 1.97 -10.54 -44.26
C LEU A 92 0.93 -9.42 -44.06
N ALA A 93 -0.31 -9.80 -43.84
CA ALA A 93 -1.40 -8.90 -43.46
C ALA A 93 -1.87 -9.24 -42.06
N TRP A 94 -2.21 -8.24 -41.25
CA TRP A 94 -2.82 -8.47 -39.94
C TRP A 94 -4.00 -7.55 -39.70
N THR A 95 -5.03 -8.10 -39.06
CA THR A 95 -6.19 -7.34 -38.59
C THR A 95 -6.22 -7.35 -37.08
N VAL A 96 -6.57 -6.22 -36.49
CA VAL A 96 -6.66 -6.03 -35.04
C VAL A 96 -8.09 -5.63 -34.68
N ALA A 97 -8.76 -6.44 -33.87
CA ALA A 97 -10.07 -6.16 -33.32
C ALA A 97 -9.95 -5.87 -31.82
N ASN A 98 -10.52 -4.75 -31.37
CA ASN A 98 -10.58 -4.40 -29.96
C ASN A 98 -11.69 -5.19 -29.27
N GLU A 99 -11.40 -5.76 -28.11
CA GLU A 99 -12.37 -6.51 -27.31
C GLU A 99 -12.38 -6.05 -25.85
N TYR A 100 -13.58 -5.96 -25.30
CA TYR A 100 -13.85 -5.50 -23.95
C TYR A 100 -14.61 -6.59 -23.18
N TRP A 101 -14.22 -6.82 -21.92
CA TRP A 101 -14.89 -7.79 -21.07
C TRP A 101 -16.20 -7.20 -20.53
N ASN A 102 -17.32 -7.87 -20.79
CA ASN A 102 -18.61 -7.52 -20.22
C ASN A 102 -18.94 -8.46 -19.06
N SER A 103 -18.91 -7.95 -17.83
CA SER A 103 -19.18 -8.73 -16.63
C SER A 103 -20.64 -9.18 -16.50
N ALA A 104 -21.58 -8.48 -17.14
CA ALA A 104 -23.00 -8.84 -17.09
C ALA A 104 -23.32 -10.07 -17.97
N THR A 105 -22.62 -10.23 -19.09
CA THR A 105 -22.80 -11.36 -20.02
C THR A 105 -21.68 -12.39 -19.93
N SER A 106 -20.64 -12.14 -19.13
CA SER A 106 -19.43 -12.98 -19.00
C SER A 106 -18.78 -13.30 -20.36
N ALA A 107 -18.77 -12.32 -21.26
CA ALA A 107 -18.28 -12.48 -22.63
C ALA A 107 -17.45 -11.27 -23.08
N TRP A 108 -16.54 -11.54 -24.03
CA TRP A 108 -15.82 -10.50 -24.76
C TRP A 108 -16.72 -9.92 -25.86
N GLN A 109 -16.66 -8.59 -26.05
CA GLN A 109 -17.45 -7.88 -27.05
C GLN A 109 -16.63 -6.76 -27.71
N ALA A 110 -17.00 -6.37 -28.94
CA ALA A 110 -16.28 -5.36 -29.71
C ALA A 110 -16.47 -3.91 -29.19
N THR A 111 -17.51 -3.68 -28.39
CA THR A 111 -17.88 -2.35 -27.88
C THR A 111 -17.60 -2.25 -26.38
N ALA A 112 -17.08 -1.11 -25.92
CA ALA A 112 -16.87 -0.88 -24.50
C ALA A 112 -18.21 -0.90 -23.73
N PRO A 113 -18.34 -1.66 -22.61
CA PRO A 113 -19.50 -1.60 -21.74
C PRO A 113 -19.72 -0.20 -21.16
N ALA A 114 -20.95 0.10 -20.73
CA ALA A 114 -21.24 1.33 -20.00
C ALA A 114 -20.41 1.39 -18.71
N GLY A 115 -19.74 2.52 -18.46
CA GLY A 115 -18.87 2.72 -17.30
C GLY A 115 -17.45 2.16 -17.45
N TYR A 116 -17.03 1.72 -18.65
CA TYR A 116 -15.64 1.33 -18.90
C TYR A 116 -14.70 2.54 -18.73
N LEU A 117 -13.77 2.45 -17.78
CA LEU A 117 -12.91 3.58 -17.36
C LEU A 117 -11.55 3.63 -18.05
N LEU A 118 -11.12 2.55 -18.70
CA LEU A 118 -9.81 2.49 -19.36
C LEU A 118 -9.90 3.11 -20.76
N ASN A 119 -8.82 3.78 -21.18
CA ASN A 119 -8.71 4.39 -22.51
C ASN A 119 -8.13 3.43 -23.58
N TYR A 120 -8.04 2.14 -23.28
CA TYR A 120 -7.59 1.06 -24.17
C TYR A 120 -8.46 -0.19 -23.94
N PRO A 121 -8.57 -1.11 -24.92
CA PRO A 121 -9.40 -2.31 -24.78
C PRO A 121 -8.81 -3.34 -23.81
N GLY A 122 -9.67 -4.23 -23.31
CA GLY A 122 -9.27 -5.28 -22.36
C GLY A 122 -8.44 -6.39 -23.00
N ARG A 123 -8.64 -6.65 -24.30
CA ARG A 123 -7.74 -7.42 -25.16
C ARG A 123 -7.88 -6.98 -26.62
N LYS A 124 -6.94 -7.40 -27.45
CA LYS A 124 -6.97 -7.23 -28.91
C LYS A 124 -6.83 -8.61 -29.54
N GLU A 125 -7.81 -9.01 -30.35
CA GLU A 125 -7.67 -10.16 -31.23
C GLU A 125 -6.84 -9.73 -32.45
N ILE A 126 -5.82 -10.51 -32.78
CA ILE A 126 -4.93 -10.26 -33.89
C ILE A 126 -4.97 -11.47 -34.81
N ARG A 127 -5.34 -11.26 -36.06
CA ARG A 127 -5.36 -12.29 -37.09
C ARG A 127 -4.28 -11.98 -38.12
N ALA A 128 -3.20 -12.74 -38.09
CA ALA A 128 -2.07 -12.64 -39.00
C ALA A 128 -2.24 -13.64 -40.15
N VAL A 129 -2.27 -13.13 -41.38
CA VAL A 129 -2.39 -13.90 -42.62
C VAL A 129 -1.10 -13.72 -43.42
N VAL A 130 -0.46 -14.82 -43.78
CA VAL A 130 0.74 -14.80 -44.64
C VAL A 130 0.42 -15.54 -45.92
N SER A 131 0.58 -14.87 -47.06
CA SER A 131 0.47 -15.47 -48.39
C SER A 131 1.80 -15.42 -49.14
N TRP A 132 2.04 -16.43 -49.98
CA TRP A 132 3.23 -16.55 -50.82
C TRP A 132 2.88 -17.25 -52.13
N THR A 133 3.77 -17.24 -53.11
CA THR A 133 3.60 -18.02 -54.35
C THR A 133 4.33 -19.37 -54.23
N ASN A 134 3.64 -20.49 -54.47
CA ASN A 134 4.24 -21.82 -54.41
C ASN A 134 4.95 -22.19 -55.73
N SER A 135 5.50 -23.39 -55.79
CA SER A 135 6.28 -23.87 -56.95
C SER A 135 5.43 -24.11 -58.20
N GLU A 136 4.09 -24.10 -58.07
CA GLU A 136 3.11 -24.25 -59.15
C GLU A 136 2.52 -22.89 -59.60
N GLY A 137 2.95 -21.78 -58.98
CA GLY A 137 2.43 -20.43 -59.26
C GLY A 137 1.11 -20.09 -58.56
N ALA A 138 0.60 -20.97 -57.68
CA ALA A 138 -0.57 -20.69 -56.85
C ALA A 138 -0.18 -19.84 -55.63
N THR A 139 -1.15 -19.13 -55.05
CA THR A 139 -0.94 -18.24 -53.89
C THR A 139 -1.61 -18.78 -52.62
N PRO A 140 -1.07 -19.83 -51.97
CA PRO A 140 -1.57 -20.29 -50.68
C PRO A 140 -1.40 -19.22 -49.60
N ASN A 141 -2.14 -19.40 -48.51
CA ASN A 141 -1.98 -18.60 -47.31
C ASN A 141 -2.14 -19.44 -46.05
N ILE A 142 -1.58 -18.95 -44.95
CA ILE A 142 -1.87 -19.43 -43.61
C ILE A 142 -2.47 -18.30 -42.78
N THR A 143 -3.31 -18.65 -41.81
CA THR A 143 -3.88 -17.70 -40.86
C THR A 143 -3.61 -18.16 -39.44
N LEU A 144 -2.96 -17.31 -38.64
CA LEU A 144 -2.83 -17.49 -37.20
C LEU A 144 -3.64 -16.42 -36.48
N VAL A 145 -4.36 -16.84 -35.44
CA VAL A 145 -5.12 -15.94 -34.56
C VAL A 145 -4.45 -15.97 -33.19
N GLY A 146 -4.08 -14.78 -32.70
CA GLY A 146 -3.55 -14.58 -31.36
C GLY A 146 -4.29 -13.47 -30.65
N TYR A 147 -4.05 -13.35 -29.35
CA TYR A 147 -4.58 -12.27 -28.53
C TYR A 147 -3.43 -11.55 -27.85
N ALA A 148 -3.53 -10.22 -27.78
CA ALA A 148 -2.68 -9.37 -26.98
C ALA A 148 -3.54 -8.71 -25.89
N SER A 149 -3.20 -8.97 -24.64
CA SER A 149 -3.89 -8.38 -23.49
C SER A 149 -2.89 -7.56 -22.68
N PRO A 150 -3.28 -6.41 -22.12
CA PRO A 150 -2.50 -5.68 -21.14
C PRO A 150 -2.57 -6.41 -19.79
N SER A 151 -2.16 -7.68 -19.75
CA SER A 151 -1.95 -8.36 -18.48
C SER A 151 -0.74 -7.71 -17.83
N GLN A 152 -0.95 -6.96 -16.75
CA GLN A 152 0.14 -6.72 -15.82
C GLN A 152 0.68 -8.11 -15.43
N SER A 153 1.98 -8.33 -15.58
CA SER A 153 2.62 -9.45 -14.89
C SER A 153 2.47 -9.15 -13.42
N LEU A 154 1.38 -9.65 -12.84
CA LEU A 154 1.15 -9.54 -11.41
C LEU A 154 2.13 -10.52 -10.79
N THR A 155 3.14 -9.98 -10.13
CA THR A 155 4.02 -10.79 -9.32
C THR A 155 3.19 -11.50 -8.25
N LEU A 156 3.64 -12.64 -7.74
CA LEU A 156 2.95 -13.35 -6.66
C LEU A 156 2.62 -12.40 -5.48
N SER A 157 3.51 -11.42 -5.24
CA SER A 157 3.35 -10.30 -4.29
C SER A 157 2.11 -9.44 -4.52
N GLN A 158 1.67 -9.24 -5.76
CA GLN A 158 0.48 -8.44 -6.09
C GLN A 158 -0.81 -9.28 -6.01
N ILE A 159 -0.72 -10.60 -6.23
CA ILE A 159 -1.86 -11.53 -6.20
C ILE A 159 -2.23 -11.91 -4.76
N THR A 160 -1.25 -12.03 -3.86
CA THR A 160 -1.47 -12.38 -2.44
C THR A 160 -1.72 -11.19 -1.53
N GLY A 161 -1.98 -10.01 -2.11
CA GLY A 161 -2.27 -8.78 -1.37
C GLY A 161 -1.21 -7.71 -1.62
N GLY A 162 -1.44 -6.87 -2.64
CA GLY A 162 -0.65 -5.67 -2.97
C GLY A 162 -0.57 -4.58 -1.88
N LEU A 163 -0.60 -4.95 -0.60
CA LEU A 163 0.14 -4.27 0.44
C LEU A 163 1.49 -4.97 0.52
N ASP A 164 2.49 -4.36 -0.11
CA ASP A 164 3.84 -4.39 0.44
C ASP A 164 3.75 -4.32 1.97
N THR A 165 4.01 -5.43 2.67
CA THR A 165 4.01 -5.48 4.13
C THR A 165 5.13 -4.63 4.71
N THR A 166 6.02 -4.11 3.86
CA THR A 166 7.09 -3.17 4.20
C THR A 166 6.81 -1.74 3.73
N ARG A 167 5.57 -1.40 3.31
CA ARG A 167 5.23 0.00 3.05
C ARG A 167 5.46 0.75 4.36
N ALA A 168 6.58 1.46 4.43
CA ALA A 168 6.93 2.26 5.59
C ALA A 168 5.73 3.18 5.82
N GLY A 169 5.06 3.00 6.97
CA GLY A 169 3.87 3.78 7.29
C GLY A 169 4.16 5.27 7.13
N PRO A 170 3.13 6.09 6.83
CA PRO A 170 3.32 7.52 6.68
C PRO A 170 4.10 8.07 7.89
N LYS A 171 5.30 8.58 7.63
CA LYS A 171 6.13 9.21 8.66
C LYS A 171 5.78 10.68 8.71
N ILE A 172 5.41 11.14 9.89
CA ILE A 172 5.21 12.56 10.15
C ILE A 172 6.56 13.11 10.59
N SER A 173 7.14 14.02 9.81
CA SER A 173 8.37 14.72 10.20
C SER A 173 8.09 15.63 11.39
N TYR A 174 8.98 15.61 12.37
CA TYR A 174 8.94 16.48 13.54
C TYR A 174 10.14 17.42 13.54
N THR A 175 9.93 18.67 13.94
CA THR A 175 11.02 19.62 14.20
C THR A 175 11.07 19.85 15.71
N PRO A 176 12.08 19.33 16.41
CA PRO A 176 12.22 19.55 17.84
C PRO A 176 12.37 21.03 18.16
N GLY A 177 11.85 21.42 19.33
CA GLY A 177 12.09 22.73 19.91
C GLY A 177 13.57 22.95 20.21
N VAL A 178 13.95 24.22 20.35
CA VAL A 178 15.33 24.62 20.60
C VAL A 178 15.46 25.04 22.07
N ALA A 179 16.54 24.61 22.72
CA ALA A 179 16.88 25.07 24.06
C ALA A 179 17.20 26.59 24.04
N PRO A 180 16.87 27.34 25.12
CA PRO A 180 16.40 26.87 26.42
C PRO A 180 14.88 26.69 26.53
N ASP A 181 14.11 27.04 25.50
CA ASP A 181 12.65 27.06 25.57
C ASP A 181 12.05 25.66 25.64
N VAL A 182 12.64 24.69 24.94
CA VAL A 182 12.19 23.30 24.98
C VAL A 182 13.39 22.41 25.28
N ILE A 183 13.21 21.50 26.24
CA ILE A 183 14.21 20.51 26.62
C ILE A 183 13.61 19.13 26.38
N SER A 184 14.26 18.35 25.51
CA SER A 184 13.88 16.96 25.25
C SER A 184 14.44 16.03 26.33
N ILE A 185 13.67 15.01 26.68
CA ILE A 185 14.08 13.93 27.60
C ILE A 185 14.26 12.65 26.78
N ASP A 186 15.39 11.96 26.96
CA ASP A 186 15.62 10.64 26.36
C ASP A 186 14.82 9.56 27.12
N LEU A 187 14.12 8.71 26.37
CA LEU A 187 13.29 7.63 26.92
C LEU A 187 14.05 6.29 27.07
N GLY A 188 15.34 6.25 26.73
CA GLY A 188 16.22 5.06 26.83
C GLY A 188 15.99 4.01 25.74
N ASN A 189 15.08 4.25 24.79
CA ASN A 189 14.75 3.37 23.67
C ASN A 189 15.10 4.00 22.31
N GLY A 190 15.93 5.05 22.31
CA GLY A 190 16.27 5.84 21.13
C GLY A 190 15.17 6.81 20.69
N SER A 191 14.08 6.96 21.46
CA SER A 191 13.11 8.04 21.27
C SER A 191 13.33 9.15 22.30
N LYS A 192 13.01 10.38 21.91
CA LYS A 192 13.01 11.57 22.78
C LYS A 192 11.58 12.07 22.98
N GLN A 193 11.31 12.68 24.12
CA GLN A 193 10.02 13.31 24.43
C GLN A 193 10.21 14.76 24.88
N GLU A 194 9.38 15.66 24.38
CA GLU A 194 9.39 17.07 24.78
C GLU A 194 7.98 17.66 24.84
N THR A 195 7.85 18.83 25.48
CA THR A 195 6.59 19.56 25.57
C THR A 195 6.58 20.65 24.49
N SER A 196 5.56 20.66 23.62
CA SER A 196 5.48 21.58 22.47
C SER A 196 5.15 23.03 22.84
N LYS A 197 4.75 23.29 24.08
CA LYS A 197 4.41 24.63 24.60
C LYS A 197 5.14 24.90 25.92
N PRO A 198 6.21 25.72 25.93
CA PRO A 198 6.86 26.13 27.18
C PRO A 198 5.95 26.97 28.09
N SER A 199 4.99 27.68 27.49
CA SER A 199 3.97 28.43 28.22
C SER A 199 2.62 27.69 28.13
N PRO A 200 2.14 27.07 29.21
CA PRO A 200 0.82 26.48 29.21
C PRO A 200 -0.25 27.57 29.05
N THR A 201 -1.32 27.27 28.32
CA THR A 201 -2.47 28.17 28.27
C THR A 201 -3.23 28.04 29.58
N VAL A 202 -3.25 29.11 30.37
CA VAL A 202 -4.05 29.19 31.59
C VAL A 202 -5.31 29.99 31.28
N SER A 203 -6.47 29.35 31.32
CA SER A 203 -7.75 30.08 31.37
C SER A 203 -8.28 30.05 32.79
N ALA A 204 -8.61 31.21 33.37
CA ALA A 204 -9.20 31.32 34.68
C ALA A 204 -10.56 32.00 34.53
N LYS A 205 -11.64 31.27 34.82
CA LYS A 205 -13.01 31.82 34.79
C LYS A 205 -13.48 32.32 36.17
N ASN A 206 -12.80 31.92 37.25
CA ASN A 206 -13.00 32.40 38.62
C ASN A 206 -11.63 32.40 39.34
N SER A 207 -11.46 33.28 40.32
CA SER A 207 -10.19 33.53 41.04
C SER A 207 -9.76 32.39 41.97
N ALA A 208 -10.70 31.54 42.43
CA ALA A 208 -10.41 30.43 43.36
C ALA A 208 -10.47 29.02 42.74
N VAL A 209 -11.35 28.80 41.75
CA VAL A 209 -11.59 27.53 41.04
C VAL A 209 -11.89 27.81 39.58
N GLY A 210 -11.90 26.81 38.71
CA GLY A 210 -12.21 27.01 37.29
C GLY A 210 -11.01 27.44 36.46
N LYS A 211 -9.82 26.97 36.84
CA LYS A 211 -8.61 27.08 36.03
C LYS A 211 -8.46 25.87 35.12
N GLU A 212 -8.11 26.11 33.87
CA GLU A 212 -7.73 25.08 32.90
C GLU A 212 -6.31 25.35 32.42
N VAL A 213 -5.48 24.31 32.44
CA VAL A 213 -4.07 24.33 32.03
C VAL A 213 -3.87 23.25 30.99
N GLN A 214 -3.59 23.66 29.75
CA GLN A 214 -3.37 22.74 28.63
C GLN A 214 -1.91 22.76 28.18
N PHE A 215 -1.37 21.58 27.91
CA PHE A 215 -0.06 21.40 27.31
C PHE A 215 -0.09 20.16 26.41
N GLU A 216 0.88 20.09 25.51
CA GLU A 216 1.00 19.01 24.55
C GLU A 216 2.42 18.46 24.61
N THR A 217 2.54 17.14 24.55
CA THR A 217 3.82 16.46 24.53
C THR A 217 3.99 15.68 23.25
N MET A 218 5.19 15.75 22.69
CA MET A 218 5.58 15.07 21.46
C MET A 218 6.65 14.04 21.79
N THR A 219 6.43 12.80 21.39
CA THR A 219 7.46 11.76 21.36
C THR A 219 7.91 11.57 19.92
N TYR A 220 9.20 11.61 19.67
CA TYR A 220 9.79 11.45 18.34
C TYR A 220 11.01 10.56 18.38
N GLN A 221 11.29 9.91 17.25
CA GLN A 221 12.49 9.10 17.06
C GLN A 221 13.46 9.85 16.12
N PRO A 222 14.70 10.13 16.54
CA PRO A 222 15.74 10.62 15.66
C PRO A 222 16.15 9.51 14.68
N VAL A 223 16.11 9.77 13.38
CA VAL A 223 16.51 8.80 12.35
C VAL A 223 17.34 9.49 11.28
N GLY A 224 18.67 9.25 11.28
CA GLY A 224 19.57 9.87 10.31
C GLY A 224 19.50 11.40 10.33
N GLN A 225 19.13 12.02 9.20
CA GLN A 225 19.03 13.48 9.02
C GLN A 225 17.67 14.09 9.41
N GLY A 226 16.77 13.35 10.08
CA GLY A 226 15.46 13.88 10.45
C GLY A 226 14.83 13.22 11.66
N ASN A 227 13.82 13.87 12.25
CA ASN A 227 13.06 13.33 13.38
C ASN A 227 11.67 12.88 12.89
N THR A 228 11.26 11.69 13.31
CA THR A 228 9.93 11.14 13.00
C THR A 228 9.05 11.16 14.24
N GLN A 229 7.93 11.88 14.19
CA GLN A 229 6.92 11.88 15.24
C GLN A 229 6.37 10.47 15.44
N GLN A 230 6.30 10.06 16.71
CA GLN A 230 5.76 8.77 17.14
C GLN A 230 4.40 8.96 17.83
N ILE A 231 4.33 9.89 18.79
CA ILE A 231 3.15 10.10 19.63
C ILE A 231 2.97 11.59 19.88
N GLN A 232 1.72 12.04 19.79
CA GLN A 232 1.28 13.37 20.21
C GLN A 232 0.22 13.19 21.29
N GLN A 233 0.45 13.79 22.46
CA GLN A 233 -0.50 13.73 23.58
C GLN A 233 -0.91 15.14 23.94
N ASP A 234 -2.21 15.41 23.81
CA ASP A 234 -2.85 16.65 24.26
C ASP A 234 -3.45 16.42 25.65
N ILE A 235 -2.88 17.08 26.64
CA ILE A 235 -3.19 16.88 28.06
C ILE A 235 -3.69 18.21 28.64
N THR A 236 -4.77 18.13 29.38
CA THR A 236 -5.34 19.29 30.09
C THR A 236 -5.62 18.93 31.53
N SER A 237 -5.38 19.89 32.42
CA SER A 237 -5.68 19.79 33.84
C SER A 237 -6.65 20.89 34.22
N VAL A 238 -7.73 20.54 34.91
CA VAL A 238 -8.76 21.49 35.33
C VAL A 238 -8.97 21.45 36.82
N SER A 239 -9.28 22.60 37.40
CA SER A 239 -9.77 22.74 38.78
C SER A 239 -11.24 23.10 38.75
N CYS A 240 -12.07 22.40 39.52
CA CYS A 240 -13.51 22.46 39.44
C CYS A 240 -14.14 22.56 40.83
N ALA A 241 -15.19 23.35 40.96
CA ALA A 241 -16.12 23.25 42.08
C ALA A 241 -17.25 22.29 41.70
N CYS A 242 -17.44 21.28 42.54
CA CYS A 242 -18.36 20.19 42.32
C CYS A 242 -19.32 20.03 43.52
N THR A 243 -20.44 19.37 43.28
CA THR A 243 -21.38 18.95 44.33
C THR A 243 -21.55 17.44 44.22
N TYR A 244 -21.57 16.75 45.36
CA TYR A 244 -21.84 15.31 45.41
C TYR A 244 -23.20 15.01 44.77
N GLY A 245 -23.21 14.04 43.87
CA GLY A 245 -24.40 13.54 43.20
C GLY A 245 -24.76 12.12 43.64
N SER A 246 -25.60 11.47 42.85
CA SER A 246 -25.94 10.06 43.03
C SER A 246 -24.90 9.13 42.38
N THR A 247 -25.07 7.84 42.56
CA THR A 247 -24.39 6.84 41.73
C THR A 247 -24.80 7.02 40.26
N ALA A 248 -23.83 7.00 39.37
CA ALA A 248 -24.03 7.08 37.92
C ALA A 248 -23.03 6.19 37.18
N SER A 249 -23.28 5.97 35.89
CA SER A 249 -22.34 5.29 35.02
C SER A 249 -21.22 6.24 34.62
N ALA A 250 -20.02 6.01 35.14
CA ALA A 250 -18.90 6.93 35.02
C ALA A 250 -17.59 6.17 34.72
N TYR A 251 -16.69 6.83 33.99
CA TYR A 251 -15.41 6.24 33.59
C TYR A 251 -14.45 6.11 34.75
N LEU A 252 -13.74 4.98 34.83
CA LEU A 252 -12.50 4.84 35.59
C LEU A 252 -11.35 5.64 34.93
N PRO A 253 -10.23 5.87 35.64
CA PRO A 253 -9.06 6.49 35.02
C PRO A 253 -8.58 5.70 33.80
N GLY A 254 -8.20 6.43 32.75
CA GLY A 254 -7.49 5.85 31.62
C GLY A 254 -6.17 5.20 32.06
N GLN A 255 -5.76 4.16 31.37
CA GLN A 255 -4.59 3.34 31.75
C GLN A 255 -3.48 3.47 30.73
N VAL A 256 -2.25 3.61 31.20
CA VAL A 256 -1.08 3.57 30.32
C VAL A 256 -0.86 2.13 29.87
N TYR A 257 -0.58 1.93 28.59
CA TYR A 257 -0.10 0.66 28.07
C TYR A 257 1.12 0.88 27.18
N LYS A 258 1.98 -0.14 27.11
CA LYS A 258 3.18 -0.16 26.29
C LYS A 258 2.92 -1.00 25.05
N THR A 259 3.21 -0.47 23.86
CA THR A 259 3.14 -1.22 22.61
C THR A 259 4.33 -2.17 22.46
N GLY A 260 4.27 -3.09 21.49
CA GLY A 260 5.40 -3.98 21.15
C GLY A 260 6.67 -3.23 20.72
N THR A 261 6.54 -1.99 20.22
CA THR A 261 7.64 -1.08 19.87
C THR A 261 8.17 -0.27 21.06
N GLY A 262 7.58 -0.46 22.24
CA GLY A 262 7.99 0.19 23.48
C GLY A 262 7.48 1.62 23.67
N GLN A 263 6.49 2.04 22.87
CA GLN A 263 5.83 3.34 22.98
C GLN A 263 4.72 3.30 24.04
N LEU A 264 4.53 4.42 24.77
CA LEU A 264 3.51 4.53 25.82
C LEU A 264 2.26 5.25 25.30
N TYR A 265 1.13 4.57 25.37
CA TYR A 265 -0.18 5.07 24.96
C TYR A 265 -1.17 4.99 26.11
N TRP A 266 -2.33 5.64 25.94
CA TRP A 266 -3.42 5.64 26.91
C TRP A 266 -4.62 4.87 26.35
N ASN A 267 -5.20 4.02 27.19
CA ASN A 267 -6.50 3.41 26.96
C ASN A 267 -7.56 4.11 27.80
N ILE A 268 -8.80 4.14 27.30
CA ILE A 268 -9.94 4.62 28.04
C ILE A 268 -10.20 3.68 29.23
N GLY A 269 -10.49 4.24 30.41
CA GLY A 269 -10.89 3.46 31.57
C GLY A 269 -12.26 2.80 31.37
N ALA A 270 -12.53 1.71 32.08
CA ALA A 270 -13.83 1.05 31.99
C ALA A 270 -14.95 1.93 32.56
N LEU A 271 -16.17 1.76 32.05
CA LEU A 271 -17.36 2.38 32.60
C LEU A 271 -17.84 1.55 33.81
N GLN A 272 -18.13 2.20 34.93
CA GLN A 272 -18.66 1.55 36.12
C GLN A 272 -19.78 2.35 36.77
N SER A 273 -20.69 1.66 37.44
CA SER A 273 -21.66 2.28 38.34
C SER A 273 -20.95 2.65 39.65
N LYS A 274 -20.70 3.95 39.86
CA LYS A 274 -19.96 4.47 41.02
C LYS A 274 -20.50 5.83 41.45
N PRO A 275 -20.16 6.33 42.66
CA PRO A 275 -20.52 7.68 43.07
C PRO A 275 -20.08 8.71 42.02
N SER A 276 -20.87 9.76 41.85
CA SER A 276 -20.58 10.82 40.89
C SER A 276 -20.89 12.19 41.49
N GLY A 277 -20.55 13.24 40.77
CA GLY A 277 -20.84 14.62 41.12
C GLY A 277 -21.25 15.44 39.93
N THR A 278 -21.75 16.64 40.20
CA THR A 278 -22.13 17.63 39.20
C THR A 278 -21.39 18.94 39.45
N VAL A 279 -21.34 19.81 38.44
CA VAL A 279 -20.68 21.12 38.54
C VAL A 279 -21.48 22.01 39.51
N SER A 280 -20.78 22.62 40.45
CA SER A 280 -21.35 23.55 41.42
C SER A 280 -21.14 25.01 40.99
N GLY A 281 -22.22 25.70 40.63
CA GLY A 281 -22.18 27.09 40.19
C GLY A 281 -21.82 27.28 38.71
N ASN A 282 -21.75 28.55 38.29
CA ASN A 282 -21.57 28.97 36.90
C ASN A 282 -20.12 29.37 36.58
N ASN A 283 -19.80 29.54 35.29
CA ASN A 283 -18.50 30.01 34.79
C ASN A 283 -17.32 29.09 35.14
N GLN A 284 -17.43 27.79 34.82
CA GLN A 284 -16.33 26.83 34.95
C GLN A 284 -15.85 26.32 33.56
N PRO A 285 -14.65 25.73 33.46
CA PRO A 285 -14.22 25.00 32.27
C PRO A 285 -15.23 23.94 31.84
N ALA A 286 -15.37 23.72 30.52
CA ALA A 286 -16.34 22.75 30.00
C ALA A 286 -16.04 21.32 30.50
N LEU A 287 -14.77 21.01 30.74
CA LEU A 287 -14.33 19.72 31.27
C LEU A 287 -14.72 19.49 32.73
N CYS A 288 -15.19 20.50 33.46
CA CYS A 288 -15.64 20.32 34.83
C CYS A 288 -16.85 19.38 34.95
N GLY A 289 -17.72 19.31 33.93
CA GLY A 289 -18.77 18.30 33.89
C GLY A 289 -18.21 16.87 33.92
N SER A 290 -17.22 16.61 33.08
CA SER A 290 -16.53 15.31 33.02
C SER A 290 -15.71 15.04 34.30
N CYS A 291 -15.08 16.08 34.87
CA CYS A 291 -14.32 15.98 36.10
C CYS A 291 -15.22 15.59 37.28
N CYS A 292 -16.25 16.39 37.57
CA CYS A 292 -17.17 16.11 38.68
C CYS A 292 -17.89 14.77 38.50
N MET A 293 -18.26 14.39 37.27
CA MET A 293 -18.95 13.13 37.01
C MET A 293 -18.04 11.91 37.17
N ASN A 294 -16.83 11.95 36.61
CA ASN A 294 -15.98 10.75 36.50
C ASN A 294 -14.99 10.59 37.64
N HIS A 295 -14.61 11.65 38.35
CA HIS A 295 -13.46 11.64 39.26
C HIS A 295 -13.76 11.08 40.65
N PHE A 296 -14.37 9.89 40.67
CA PHE A 296 -14.59 9.05 41.83
C PHE A 296 -13.88 7.72 41.67
N ASP A 297 -13.36 7.16 42.76
CA ASP A 297 -12.75 5.84 42.69
C ASP A 297 -13.83 4.77 42.42
N GLY A 298 -13.45 3.67 41.77
CA GLY A 298 -14.30 2.52 41.52
C GLY A 298 -14.52 1.67 42.79
N THR A 299 -15.25 0.57 42.64
CA THR A 299 -15.63 -0.31 43.77
C THR A 299 -14.67 -1.48 44.01
N GLY A 300 -13.53 -1.53 43.29
CA GLY A 300 -12.51 -2.57 43.42
C GLY A 300 -11.23 -2.14 44.13
N THR A 301 -10.33 -3.09 44.38
CA THR A 301 -9.01 -2.86 45.01
C THR A 301 -7.84 -2.79 44.01
N GLY A 302 -8.10 -3.09 42.73
CA GLY A 302 -7.08 -3.02 41.68
C GLY A 302 -6.73 -1.58 41.30
N PHE A 303 -5.49 -1.36 40.87
CA PHE A 303 -4.93 -0.06 40.46
C PHE A 303 -5.81 0.72 39.47
N THR A 304 -6.54 0.03 38.61
CA THR A 304 -7.41 0.66 37.61
C THR A 304 -8.63 1.37 38.21
N ASN A 305 -8.95 1.12 39.48
CA ASN A 305 -10.10 1.73 40.15
C ASN A 305 -9.78 3.11 40.74
N TYR A 306 -8.52 3.51 40.86
CA TYR A 306 -8.13 4.68 41.63
C TYR A 306 -7.49 5.76 40.76
N TYR A 307 -7.95 6.99 40.90
CA TYR A 307 -7.31 8.14 40.25
C TYR A 307 -5.97 8.50 40.88
N ALA A 308 -5.81 8.20 42.18
CA ALA A 308 -4.53 8.34 42.85
C ALA A 308 -3.52 7.30 42.32
N PRO A 309 -2.36 7.72 41.79
CA PRO A 309 -1.36 6.79 41.23
C PRO A 309 -0.82 5.76 42.22
N LEU A 310 -0.95 6.03 43.53
CA LEU A 310 -0.49 5.16 44.62
C LEU A 310 -1.59 4.23 45.15
N ASN A 311 -2.71 4.07 44.42
CA ASN A 311 -3.82 3.18 44.78
C ASN A 311 -4.44 3.50 46.15
N THR A 312 -4.48 4.78 46.52
CA THR A 312 -5.07 5.25 47.78
C THR A 312 -6.43 5.87 47.53
N SER A 313 -7.39 5.58 48.41
CA SER A 313 -8.71 6.22 48.31
C SER A 313 -8.59 7.73 48.49
N ARG A 314 -9.17 8.48 47.55
CA ARG A 314 -9.08 9.94 47.55
C ARG A 314 -10.04 10.56 48.55
N LYS A 315 -9.53 11.49 49.36
CA LYS A 315 -10.36 12.42 50.14
C LYS A 315 -10.68 13.66 49.30
N ARG A 316 -11.92 14.13 49.38
CA ARG A 316 -12.35 15.40 48.79
C ARG A 316 -12.42 16.46 49.88
N TYR A 317 -12.21 17.70 49.50
CA TYR A 317 -12.19 18.82 50.43
C TYR A 317 -13.13 19.91 49.94
N ASN A 318 -13.74 20.64 50.87
CA ASN A 318 -14.44 21.89 50.54
C ASN A 318 -13.44 23.04 50.34
N SER A 319 -13.94 24.23 50.02
CA SER A 319 -13.10 25.43 49.83
C SER A 319 -12.35 25.88 51.10
N ALA A 320 -12.75 25.40 52.27
CA ALA A 320 -12.07 25.63 53.55
C ALA A 320 -11.04 24.53 53.90
N LEU A 321 -10.71 23.64 52.95
CA LEU A 321 -9.77 22.53 53.13
C LEU A 321 -10.18 21.52 54.22
N VAL A 322 -11.49 21.42 54.49
CA VAL A 322 -12.06 20.40 55.38
C VAL A 322 -12.58 19.24 54.52
N VAL A 323 -12.37 18.00 54.99
CA VAL A 323 -12.83 16.80 54.27
C VAL A 323 -14.35 16.89 54.06
N ALA A 324 -14.76 16.82 52.80
CA ALA A 324 -16.16 16.78 52.39
C ALA A 324 -16.56 15.32 52.14
N VAL A 325 -17.70 14.91 52.72
CA VAL A 325 -18.31 13.57 52.50
C VAL A 325 -19.67 13.67 51.81
N SER A 326 -20.19 14.90 51.66
CA SER A 326 -21.41 15.27 50.97
C SER A 326 -21.36 16.76 50.61
N GLY A 327 -22.32 17.27 49.83
CA GLY A 327 -22.41 18.69 49.49
C GLY A 327 -21.32 19.16 48.53
N ASN A 328 -20.79 20.38 48.73
CA ASN A 328 -19.84 20.99 47.81
C ASN A 328 -18.39 20.62 48.12
N TYR A 329 -17.61 20.33 47.09
CA TYR A 329 -16.18 20.04 47.16
C TYR A 329 -15.43 20.68 45.99
N VAL A 330 -14.12 20.80 46.14
CA VAL A 330 -13.21 21.19 45.06
C VAL A 330 -12.47 19.96 44.56
N ASP A 331 -12.28 19.90 43.25
CA ASP A 331 -11.58 18.79 42.60
C ASP A 331 -10.62 19.28 41.52
N ALA A 332 -9.60 18.49 41.26
CA ALA A 332 -8.65 18.73 40.20
C ALA A 332 -8.50 17.44 39.39
N CYS A 333 -8.77 17.52 38.10
CA CYS A 333 -8.77 16.37 37.21
C CYS A 333 -7.77 16.57 36.08
N ARG A 334 -7.12 15.48 35.69
CA ARG A 334 -6.25 15.42 34.53
C ARG A 334 -6.95 14.66 33.40
N PHE A 335 -6.81 15.17 32.18
CA PHE A 335 -7.39 14.57 30.99
C PHE A 335 -6.35 14.41 29.90
N VAL A 336 -6.54 13.40 29.06
CA VAL A 336 -5.86 13.27 27.76
C VAL A 336 -6.90 13.08 26.67
N ARG A 337 -6.64 13.62 25.48
CA ARG A 337 -7.55 13.44 24.33
C ARG A 337 -7.43 12.02 23.77
N LEU A 338 -8.49 11.23 23.88
CA LEU A 338 -8.63 9.87 23.35
C LEU A 338 -9.90 9.78 22.50
N ASP A 339 -9.78 9.25 21.29
CA ASP A 339 -10.87 9.10 20.31
C ASP A 339 -11.66 10.40 20.06
N GLY A 340 -10.95 11.53 20.08
CA GLY A 340 -11.54 12.87 19.88
C GLY A 340 -12.17 13.51 21.12
N TYR A 341 -12.18 12.83 22.28
CA TYR A 341 -12.74 13.35 23.53
C TYR A 341 -11.69 13.42 24.63
N TYR A 342 -11.79 14.41 25.53
CA TYR A 342 -10.97 14.41 26.75
C TYR A 342 -11.48 13.36 27.73
N ARG A 343 -10.63 12.39 28.04
CA ARG A 343 -10.90 11.29 28.97
C ARG A 343 -10.07 11.45 30.24
N PRO A 344 -10.65 11.22 31.42
CA PRO A 344 -9.95 11.41 32.68
C PRO A 344 -8.87 10.35 32.85
N ILE A 345 -7.69 10.76 33.32
CA ILE A 345 -6.54 9.90 33.60
C ILE A 345 -6.08 10.09 35.04
N PRO A 346 -5.20 9.23 35.57
CA PRO A 346 -4.71 9.35 36.94
C PRO A 346 -4.14 10.74 37.24
N ASP A 347 -4.28 11.12 38.51
CA ASP A 347 -3.81 12.38 39.04
C ASP A 347 -2.30 12.55 38.87
N TRP A 348 -1.84 13.79 38.99
CA TRP A 348 -0.42 14.05 39.16
C TRP A 348 0.07 13.53 40.50
N ASN A 349 1.20 12.82 40.47
CA ASN A 349 1.99 12.55 41.66
C ASN A 349 3.28 13.35 41.55
N LEU A 350 3.47 14.32 42.44
CA LEU A 350 4.71 15.09 42.50
C LEU A 350 5.80 14.23 43.13
N VAL A 351 6.72 13.72 42.30
CA VAL A 351 7.84 12.90 42.76
C VAL A 351 9.06 13.75 43.14
N LYS A 352 9.37 14.78 42.35
CA LYS A 352 10.55 15.63 42.54
C LYS A 352 10.33 16.99 41.90
N VAL A 353 10.81 18.04 42.57
CA VAL A 353 10.97 19.39 41.99
C VAL A 353 12.47 19.67 41.87
N ILE A 354 12.91 20.05 40.69
CA ILE A 354 14.28 20.53 40.46
C ILE A 354 14.17 21.99 40.02
N VAL A 355 14.82 22.88 40.75
CA VAL A 355 14.85 24.31 40.44
C VAL A 355 16.25 24.64 39.95
N THR A 356 16.35 25.32 38.82
CA THR A 356 17.62 25.76 38.24
C THR A 356 17.46 27.16 37.62
N THR A 357 18.57 27.87 37.45
CA THR A 357 18.57 29.21 36.83
C THR A 357 18.52 29.09 35.31
N SER A 358 18.00 30.13 34.65
CA SER A 358 18.00 30.23 33.18
C SER A 358 19.41 30.08 32.62
N ASP A 359 20.39 30.68 33.27
CA ASP A 359 21.79 30.70 32.83
C ASP A 359 22.42 29.31 32.89
N PHE A 360 22.01 28.50 33.87
CA PHE A 360 22.41 27.10 33.96
C PHE A 360 21.88 26.29 32.77
N LEU A 361 20.62 26.52 32.34
CA LEU A 361 20.03 25.85 31.17
C LEU A 361 20.60 26.38 29.84
N ALA A 362 21.03 27.64 29.80
CA ALA A 362 21.63 28.27 28.62
C ALA A 362 23.11 27.90 28.40
N ALA A 363 23.79 27.37 29.43
CA ALA A 363 25.19 26.99 29.32
C ALA A 363 25.38 25.79 28.37
N ALA A 364 26.26 25.93 27.38
CA ALA A 364 26.50 24.90 26.35
C ALA A 364 26.85 23.52 26.94
N ALA A 365 27.56 23.47 28.07
CA ALA A 365 27.90 22.22 28.75
C ALA A 365 26.67 21.46 29.29
N ASN A 366 25.57 22.15 29.55
CA ASN A 366 24.32 21.62 30.11
C ASN A 366 23.23 21.39 29.05
N GLN A 367 23.51 21.70 27.77
CA GLN A 367 22.61 21.49 26.64
C GLN A 367 22.89 20.17 25.89
N ILE A 368 23.88 19.40 26.33
CA ILE A 368 24.30 18.17 25.67
C ILE A 368 23.47 17.00 26.24
N SER A 369 22.48 16.52 25.48
CA SER A 369 21.67 15.32 25.78
C SER A 369 21.69 14.31 24.66
#